data_AF-A0A370HE90-F1
#
_entry.id   AF-A0A370HE90-F1
#
_cell.length_a   1.000
_cell.length_b   1.000
_cell.length_c   1.000
_cell.angle_alpha   90.00
_cell.angle_beta   90.00
_cell.angle_gamma   90.00
#
_symmetry.space_group_name_H-M   'P 1'
#
loop_
_entity.id
_entity.type
_entity.pdbx_description
1 polymer ?
#
loop_
_entity_poly.entity_id
_entity_poly.type
_entity_poly.pdbx_seq_one_letter_code
_entity_poly.pdbx_strand_id
1 'polypeptide(L)'
;MTSTPANYSRWTRRPVIYLPVQRRGRLIGYLWAATDQNAAGFERSLAAAGDDLNCLLAWEARLNDAATRGLAPVAALEQWIGATEDSVAGAVPAGMRPGNAASLAELWARLNPEGPPLDDGPLIQDGTFADGTPIDPRDGWGPLRSVPLQNYADETNSPVRYLPVRMESAVIGYVWAAVTGEAAGYLPRAQAGSVGEIAAGLWQLRFSDAHRAGQPATTALTRCRDFPADRLSGVVGPAAVEREAHSLDEVRRLAEERSEEHDE
;
A
#
# COMPACT_ATOMS: atom_id res chain seq x y z
N MET A 1 -24.54 7.16 -12.01
CA MET A 1 -24.11 8.56 -12.23
C MET A 1 -22.71 8.69 -11.67
N THR A 2 -21.68 8.49 -12.49
CA THR A 2 -20.30 8.71 -12.10
C THR A 2 -20.09 10.22 -11.95
N SER A 3 -19.92 10.67 -10.71
CA SER A 3 -19.53 12.04 -10.42
C SER A 3 -18.21 12.31 -11.14
N THR A 4 -18.18 13.26 -12.08
CA THR A 4 -16.93 13.75 -12.65
C THR A 4 -16.07 14.22 -11.47
N PRO A 5 -14.87 13.67 -11.25
CA PRO A 5 -14.03 14.14 -10.17
C PRO A 5 -13.79 15.63 -10.37
N ALA A 6 -14.03 16.43 -9.32
CA ALA A 6 -14.01 17.89 -9.39
C ALA A 6 -12.64 18.46 -9.83
N ASN A 7 -11.57 17.67 -9.69
CA ASN A 7 -10.21 17.99 -10.09
C ASN A 7 -9.60 16.86 -10.92
N TYR A 8 -8.56 17.18 -11.69
CA TYR A 8 -7.76 16.17 -12.37
C TYR A 8 -6.98 15.32 -11.37
N SER A 9 -6.85 14.02 -11.66
CA SER A 9 -5.88 13.17 -10.97
C SER A 9 -4.47 13.69 -11.24
N ARG A 10 -3.66 13.79 -10.18
CA ARG A 10 -2.25 14.17 -10.26
C ARG A 10 -1.33 12.99 -10.57
N TRP A 11 -1.91 11.81 -10.72
CA TRP A 11 -1.21 10.56 -10.93
C TRP A 11 -1.86 9.79 -12.07
N THR A 12 -1.03 9.18 -12.90
CA THR A 12 -1.46 8.25 -13.94
C THR A 12 -0.31 7.34 -14.33
N ARG A 13 -0.64 6.08 -14.61
CA ARG A 13 0.25 5.08 -15.22
C ARG A 13 0.08 5.02 -16.74
N ARG A 14 -0.86 5.80 -17.29
CA ARG A 14 -1.18 5.84 -18.72
C ARG A 14 -0.24 6.78 -19.48
N PRO A 15 -0.16 6.66 -20.81
CA PRO A 15 0.58 7.62 -21.63
C PRO A 15 0.08 9.05 -21.42
N VAL A 16 1.04 9.98 -21.40
CA VAL A 16 0.77 11.42 -21.23
C VAL A 16 1.32 12.21 -22.41
N ILE A 17 0.61 13.28 -22.74
CA ILE A 17 1.18 14.37 -23.53
C ILE A 17 1.78 15.41 -22.60
N TYR A 18 2.78 16.14 -23.08
CA TYR A 18 3.41 17.20 -22.28
C TYR A 18 3.83 18.43 -23.09
N LEU A 19 3.88 19.58 -22.42
CA LEU A 19 4.33 20.87 -22.96
C LEU A 19 5.42 21.47 -22.06
N PRO A 20 6.53 21.97 -22.63
CA PRO A 20 7.57 22.63 -21.85
C PRO A 20 7.06 23.94 -21.28
N VAL A 21 7.32 24.17 -20.00
CA VAL A 21 7.15 25.46 -19.35
C VAL A 21 8.50 26.09 -19.17
N GLN A 22 8.64 27.33 -19.64
CA GLN A 22 9.86 28.11 -19.54
C GLN A 22 9.65 29.37 -18.73
N ARG A 23 10.67 29.75 -17.95
CA ARG A 23 10.75 31.04 -17.28
C ARG A 23 12.04 31.72 -17.69
N ARG A 24 11.95 32.91 -18.30
CA ARG A 24 13.07 33.68 -18.86
C ARG A 24 13.92 32.83 -19.82
N GLY A 25 13.26 32.02 -20.65
CA GLY A 25 13.89 31.11 -21.62
C GLY A 25 14.52 29.84 -21.04
N ARG A 26 14.45 29.61 -19.72
CA ARG A 26 14.94 28.38 -19.06
C ARG A 26 13.78 27.42 -18.81
N LEU A 27 13.93 26.15 -19.17
CA LEU A 27 12.98 25.09 -18.85
C LEU A 27 12.85 24.98 -17.32
N ILE A 28 11.63 25.12 -16.79
CA ILE A 28 11.33 24.97 -15.37
C ILE A 28 10.50 23.72 -15.07
N GLY A 29 9.93 23.09 -16.09
CA GLY A 29 9.14 21.87 -15.94
C GLY A 29 8.30 21.55 -17.17
N TYR A 30 7.44 20.54 -17.02
CA TYR A 30 6.49 20.11 -18.02
C TYR A 30 5.07 20.14 -17.46
N LEU A 31 4.16 20.81 -18.17
CA LEU A 31 2.74 20.51 -18.01
C LEU A 31 2.44 19.20 -18.72
N TRP A 32 1.62 18.35 -18.12
CA TRP A 32 1.24 17.08 -18.71
C TRP A 32 -0.24 16.80 -18.54
N ALA A 33 -0.79 15.98 -19.44
CA ALA A 33 -2.15 15.49 -19.39
C ALA A 33 -2.22 14.06 -19.93
N ALA A 34 -3.03 13.22 -19.29
CA ALA A 34 -3.42 11.93 -19.86
C ALA A 34 -4.34 12.15 -21.06
N THR A 35 -4.23 11.27 -22.07
CA THR A 35 -5.05 11.37 -23.30
C THR A 35 -6.41 10.69 -23.17
N ASP A 36 -6.53 9.71 -22.28
CA ASP A 36 -7.71 8.85 -22.13
C ASP A 36 -8.32 8.86 -20.73
N GLN A 37 -7.77 9.64 -19.79
CA GLN A 37 -8.20 9.73 -18.40
C GLN A 37 -8.31 11.19 -17.95
N ASN A 38 -9.05 11.43 -16.86
CA ASN A 38 -9.17 12.76 -16.25
C ASN A 38 -7.96 13.07 -15.35
N ALA A 39 -6.75 13.09 -15.92
CA ALA A 39 -5.49 13.31 -15.21
C ALA A 39 -4.64 14.38 -15.88
N ALA A 40 -4.09 15.30 -15.10
CA ALA A 40 -3.21 16.37 -15.53
C ALA A 40 -2.40 16.90 -14.36
N GLY A 41 -1.23 17.45 -14.65
CA GLY A 41 -0.34 17.99 -13.63
C GLY A 41 0.80 18.81 -14.20
N PHE A 42 1.71 19.17 -13.30
CA PHE A 42 2.94 19.86 -13.63
C PHE A 42 4.11 19.18 -12.94
N GLU A 43 5.06 18.68 -13.72
CA GLU A 43 6.32 18.17 -13.19
C GLU A 43 7.38 19.27 -13.24
N ARG A 44 8.00 19.53 -12.10
CA ARG A 44 9.05 20.55 -11.99
C ARG A 44 10.42 19.97 -12.30
N SER A 45 11.28 20.78 -12.93
CA SER A 45 12.70 20.47 -13.05
C SER A 45 13.38 20.81 -11.73
N LEU A 46 13.95 19.80 -11.05
CA LEU A 46 14.69 19.96 -9.80
C LEU A 46 15.93 20.84 -9.99
N ALA A 47 16.63 20.67 -11.12
CA ALA A 47 17.77 21.51 -11.48
C ALA A 47 17.38 22.98 -11.71
N ALA A 48 16.14 23.23 -12.16
CA ALA A 48 15.65 24.56 -12.45
C ALA A 48 15.08 25.31 -11.24
N ALA A 49 14.28 24.60 -10.44
CA ALA A 49 13.48 25.15 -9.36
C ALA A 49 14.12 24.99 -7.96
N GLY A 50 15.11 24.10 -7.78
CA GLY A 50 15.64 23.81 -6.45
C GLY A 50 14.54 23.35 -5.50
N ASP A 51 14.41 23.98 -4.33
CA ASP A 51 13.34 23.70 -3.36
C ASP A 51 12.12 24.64 -3.49
N ASP A 52 12.08 25.51 -4.49
CA ASP A 52 10.97 26.44 -4.72
C ASP A 52 9.74 25.72 -5.30
N LEU A 53 8.66 25.67 -4.52
CA LEU A 53 7.38 25.07 -4.90
C LEU A 53 6.37 26.06 -5.48
N ASN A 54 6.68 27.36 -5.53
CA ASN A 54 5.71 28.37 -5.95
C ASN A 54 5.21 28.15 -7.39
N CYS A 55 6.11 27.74 -8.29
CA CYS A 55 5.75 27.40 -9.66
C CYS A 55 4.79 26.20 -9.74
N LEU A 56 5.04 25.16 -8.93
CA LEU A 56 4.16 23.99 -8.85
C LEU A 56 2.77 24.40 -8.38
N LEU A 57 2.68 25.16 -7.28
CA LEU A 57 1.41 25.61 -6.71
C LEU A 57 0.63 26.51 -7.69
N ALA A 58 1.32 27.37 -8.43
CA ALA A 58 0.69 28.23 -9.44
C ALA A 58 0.08 27.42 -10.60
N TRP A 59 0.77 26.38 -11.07
CA TRP A 59 0.22 25.50 -12.10
C TRP A 59 -0.89 24.59 -11.59
N GLU A 60 -0.80 24.07 -10.37
CA GLU A 60 -1.88 23.33 -9.75
C GLU A 60 -3.16 24.16 -9.64
N ALA A 61 -3.06 25.43 -9.23
CA ALA A 61 -4.19 26.34 -9.15
C ALA A 61 -4.85 26.55 -10.54
N ARG A 62 -4.04 26.74 -11.59
CA ARG A 62 -4.52 26.91 -12.97
C ARG A 62 -5.21 25.65 -13.50
N LEU A 63 -4.68 24.48 -13.19
CA LEU A 63 -5.29 23.20 -13.59
C LEU A 63 -6.58 22.92 -12.82
N ASN A 64 -6.65 23.27 -11.53
CA ASN A 64 -7.88 23.16 -10.74
C ASN A 64 -8.98 24.11 -11.26
N ASP A 65 -8.62 25.35 -11.65
CA ASP A 65 -9.56 26.26 -12.29
C ASP A 65 -10.08 25.68 -13.61
N ALA A 66 -9.20 25.14 -14.45
CA ALA A 66 -9.59 24.48 -15.70
C ALA A 66 -10.54 23.29 -15.47
N ALA A 67 -10.25 22.45 -14.46
CA ALA A 67 -11.11 21.34 -14.07
C ALA A 67 -12.47 21.81 -13.55
N THR A 68 -12.49 22.88 -12.74
CA THR A 68 -13.74 23.51 -12.24
C THR A 68 -14.59 24.07 -13.38
N ARG A 69 -13.95 24.57 -14.45
CA ARG A 69 -14.62 24.98 -15.69
C ARG A 69 -15.04 23.81 -16.59
N GLY A 70 -14.76 22.56 -16.19
CA GLY A 70 -15.13 21.36 -16.94
C GLY A 70 -14.28 21.12 -18.19
N LEU A 71 -13.08 21.70 -18.27
CA LEU A 71 -12.19 21.45 -19.41
C LEU A 71 -11.65 20.01 -19.37
N ALA A 72 -11.47 19.41 -20.54
CA ALA A 72 -10.71 18.17 -20.65
C ALA A 72 -9.21 18.45 -20.36
N PRO A 73 -8.47 17.50 -19.77
CA PRO A 73 -7.04 17.65 -19.45
C PRO A 73 -6.18 18.22 -20.59
N VAL A 74 -6.33 17.68 -21.79
CA VAL A 74 -5.57 18.13 -22.98
C VAL A 74 -5.92 19.57 -23.36
N ALA A 75 -7.21 19.93 -23.36
CA ALA A 75 -7.65 21.29 -23.64
C ALA A 75 -7.16 22.29 -22.56
N ALA A 76 -7.05 21.85 -21.31
CA ALA A 76 -6.51 22.66 -20.23
C ALA A 76 -5.03 23.00 -20.42
N LEU A 77 -4.25 22.15 -21.11
CA LEU A 77 -2.87 22.42 -21.51
C LEU A 77 -2.80 23.36 -22.72
N GLU A 78 -3.60 23.08 -23.75
CA GLU A 78 -3.56 23.81 -25.03
C GLU A 78 -3.85 25.31 -24.87
N GLN A 79 -4.71 25.70 -23.93
CA GLN A 79 -5.02 27.11 -23.67
C GLN A 79 -3.81 27.94 -23.23
N TRP A 80 -2.74 27.30 -22.74
CA TRP A 80 -1.54 27.99 -22.26
C TRP A 80 -0.45 28.16 -23.32
N ILE A 81 -0.60 27.57 -24.51
CA ILE A 81 0.37 27.69 -25.60
C ILE A 81 0.41 29.15 -26.08
N GLY A 82 1.56 29.80 -25.93
CA GLY A 82 1.76 31.19 -26.31
C GLY A 82 1.13 32.22 -25.37
N ALA A 83 0.62 31.79 -24.21
CA ALA A 83 0.18 32.71 -23.16
C ALA A 83 1.36 33.55 -22.65
N THR A 84 1.07 34.78 -22.21
CA THR A 84 2.08 35.69 -21.64
C THR A 84 2.80 35.04 -20.47
N GLU A 85 4.13 35.23 -20.40
CA GLU A 85 4.95 34.70 -19.32
C GLU A 85 4.54 35.26 -17.96
N ASP A 86 4.30 34.35 -17.01
CA ASP A 86 4.10 34.65 -15.61
C ASP A 86 5.43 34.65 -14.86
N SER A 87 5.63 35.65 -13.99
CA SER A 87 6.89 35.80 -13.24
C SER A 87 7.24 34.63 -12.30
N VAL A 88 6.23 33.87 -11.85
CA VAL A 88 6.37 32.71 -10.98
C VAL A 88 6.28 31.43 -11.81
N ALA A 89 5.19 31.27 -12.57
CA ALA A 89 4.83 30.04 -13.27
C ALA A 89 5.47 29.89 -14.65
N GLY A 90 6.10 30.93 -15.19
CA GLY A 90 6.59 30.94 -16.57
C GLY A 90 5.47 30.92 -17.61
N ALA A 91 5.79 30.46 -18.82
CA ALA A 91 4.85 30.26 -19.91
C ALA A 91 5.20 29.03 -20.75
N VAL A 92 4.21 28.54 -21.50
CA VAL A 92 4.44 27.61 -22.60
C VAL A 92 4.74 28.44 -23.86
N PRO A 93 5.92 28.29 -24.49
CA PRO A 93 6.27 29.09 -25.66
C PRO A 93 5.29 28.93 -26.83
N ALA A 94 5.12 30.00 -27.60
CA ALA A 94 4.26 29.98 -28.79
C ALA A 94 4.77 28.98 -29.84
N GLY A 95 3.83 28.30 -30.51
CA GLY A 95 4.15 27.33 -31.57
C GLY A 95 4.67 25.98 -31.07
N MET A 96 4.71 25.75 -29.76
CA MET A 96 5.08 24.43 -29.21
C MET A 96 4.04 23.37 -29.57
N ARG A 97 4.55 22.20 -29.97
CA ARG A 97 3.74 20.99 -30.15
C ARG A 97 3.87 20.09 -28.92
N PRO A 98 2.79 19.45 -28.45
CA PRO A 98 2.87 18.49 -27.36
C PRO A 98 3.81 17.33 -27.69
N GLY A 99 4.69 16.97 -26.74
CA GLY A 99 5.47 15.74 -26.76
C GLY A 99 4.67 14.58 -26.17
N ASN A 100 5.18 13.35 -26.33
CA ASN A 100 4.57 12.14 -25.75
C ASN A 100 5.55 11.42 -24.81
N ALA A 101 5.01 10.88 -23.71
CA ALA A 101 5.69 9.95 -22.82
C ALA A 101 4.76 8.77 -22.53
N ALA A 102 5.32 7.57 -22.40
CA ALA A 102 4.58 6.35 -22.12
C ALA A 102 3.99 6.33 -20.70
N SER A 103 4.56 7.12 -19.79
CA SER A 103 4.04 7.29 -18.42
C SER A 103 4.55 8.59 -17.79
N LEU A 104 3.94 8.97 -16.66
CA LEU A 104 4.43 10.07 -15.84
C LEU A 104 5.83 9.80 -15.26
N ALA A 105 6.11 8.55 -14.88
CA ALA A 105 7.43 8.15 -14.39
C ALA A 105 8.53 8.32 -15.45
N GLU A 106 8.24 8.01 -16.71
CA GLU A 106 9.17 8.27 -17.81
C GLU A 106 9.39 9.78 -18.02
N LEU A 107 8.32 10.58 -17.98
CA LEU A 107 8.43 12.03 -18.12
C LEU A 107 9.29 12.63 -16.99
N TRP A 108 9.08 12.17 -15.76
CA TRP A 108 9.88 12.56 -14.60
C TRP A 108 11.37 12.21 -14.79
N ALA A 109 11.68 10.97 -15.18
CA ALA A 109 13.07 10.54 -15.37
C ALA A 109 13.79 11.34 -16.47
N ARG A 110 13.08 11.70 -17.55
CA ARG A 110 13.61 12.58 -18.60
C ARG A 110 13.88 14.00 -18.10
N LEU A 111 12.99 14.54 -17.27
CA LEU A 111 13.09 15.90 -16.72
C LEU A 111 14.14 16.02 -15.61
N ASN A 112 14.30 14.96 -14.81
CA ASN A 112 15.10 14.90 -13.59
C ASN A 112 16.01 13.66 -13.58
N PRO A 113 16.98 13.56 -14.49
CA PRO A 113 17.82 12.36 -14.63
C PRO A 113 18.68 12.06 -13.38
N GLU A 114 19.11 13.12 -12.67
CA GLU A 114 19.89 13.02 -11.43
C GLU A 114 18.99 13.06 -10.17
N GLY A 115 17.67 13.10 -10.35
CA GLY A 115 16.71 13.13 -9.25
C GLY A 115 16.38 11.74 -8.70
N PRO A 116 15.76 11.65 -7.52
CA PRO A 116 15.19 10.38 -7.07
C PRO A 116 14.10 9.92 -8.06
N PRO A 117 13.79 8.61 -8.14
CA PRO A 117 12.66 8.14 -8.91
C PRO A 117 11.35 8.79 -8.41
N LEU A 118 10.39 8.95 -9.31
CA LEU A 118 9.05 9.38 -8.93
C LEU A 118 8.45 8.34 -7.96
N ASP A 119 7.76 8.80 -6.93
CA ASP A 119 7.05 7.92 -6.00
C ASP A 119 6.03 7.05 -6.76
N ASP A 120 5.72 5.86 -6.25
CA ASP A 120 4.74 4.95 -6.86
C ASP A 120 3.32 5.56 -6.86
N GLY A 121 3.12 6.60 -6.05
CA GLY A 121 1.88 7.34 -5.96
C GLY A 121 0.77 6.54 -5.27
N PRO A 122 -0.50 6.92 -5.45
CA PRO A 122 -1.61 6.22 -4.86
C PRO A 122 -1.68 4.76 -5.33
N LEU A 123 -2.10 3.85 -4.44
CA LEU A 123 -2.30 2.43 -4.77
C LEU A 123 -3.23 2.25 -5.98
N ILE A 124 -4.29 3.03 -6.03
CA ILE A 124 -5.29 3.05 -7.11
C ILE A 124 -4.99 4.22 -8.04
N GLN A 125 -4.76 3.92 -9.32
CA GLN A 125 -4.60 4.91 -10.39
C GLN A 125 -5.34 4.43 -11.63
N ASP A 126 -5.95 5.36 -12.37
CA ASP A 126 -6.64 5.05 -13.64
C ASP A 126 -7.72 3.96 -13.51
N GLY A 127 -8.34 3.83 -12.33
CA GLY A 127 -9.33 2.80 -12.04
C GLY A 127 -8.75 1.41 -11.80
N THR A 128 -7.44 1.28 -11.56
CA THR A 128 -6.75 -0.01 -11.39
C THR A 128 -5.76 -0.01 -10.22
N PHE A 129 -5.55 -1.20 -9.64
CA PHE A 129 -4.42 -1.50 -8.77
C PHE A 129 -3.11 -1.57 -9.57
N ALA A 130 -1.98 -1.60 -8.88
CA ALA A 130 -0.65 -1.62 -9.51
C ALA A 130 -0.42 -2.83 -10.44
N ASP A 131 -1.09 -3.95 -10.21
CA ASP A 131 -1.05 -5.16 -11.03
C ASP A 131 -1.97 -5.11 -12.26
N GLY A 132 -2.68 -3.98 -12.46
CA GLY A 132 -3.67 -3.80 -13.52
C GLY A 132 -5.06 -4.33 -13.19
N THR A 133 -5.26 -4.92 -12.00
CA THR A 133 -6.59 -5.36 -11.55
C THR A 133 -7.53 -4.14 -11.46
N PRO A 134 -8.70 -4.15 -12.12
CA PRO A 134 -9.67 -3.06 -12.01
C PRO A 134 -10.18 -2.88 -10.59
N ILE A 135 -10.59 -1.68 -10.21
CA ILE A 135 -11.22 -1.46 -8.89
C ILE A 135 -12.67 -1.97 -8.85
N ASP A 136 -13.34 -1.98 -10.00
CA ASP A 136 -14.70 -2.48 -10.12
C ASP A 136 -14.66 -3.98 -10.39
N PRO A 137 -15.22 -4.82 -9.50
CA PRO A 137 -15.23 -6.26 -9.69
C PRO A 137 -15.94 -6.71 -10.97
N ARG A 138 -16.83 -5.88 -11.52
CA ARG A 138 -17.55 -6.16 -12.77
C ARG A 138 -16.64 -6.09 -13.99
N ASP A 139 -15.49 -5.43 -13.89
CA ASP A 139 -14.62 -5.12 -15.02
C ASP A 139 -13.49 -6.16 -15.23
N GLY A 140 -13.63 -7.39 -14.73
CA GLY A 140 -12.72 -8.48 -15.11
C GLY A 140 -12.11 -9.28 -13.97
N TRP A 141 -12.65 -9.22 -12.75
CA TRP A 141 -12.17 -10.05 -11.64
C TRP A 141 -12.44 -11.55 -11.83
N GLY A 142 -13.33 -11.91 -12.77
CA GLY A 142 -13.80 -13.27 -12.92
C GLY A 142 -14.64 -13.75 -11.72
N PRO A 143 -14.95 -15.04 -11.63
CA PRO A 143 -15.69 -15.57 -10.49
C PRO A 143 -14.84 -15.45 -9.22
N LEU A 144 -15.33 -14.69 -8.23
CA LEU A 144 -14.72 -14.63 -6.91
C LEU A 144 -14.64 -16.04 -6.32
N ARG A 145 -13.43 -16.51 -6.02
CA ARG A 145 -13.20 -17.78 -5.35
C ARG A 145 -12.69 -17.51 -3.95
N SER A 146 -13.48 -17.88 -2.95
CA SER A 146 -12.96 -18.04 -1.60
C SER A 146 -12.12 -19.32 -1.59
N VAL A 147 -10.81 -19.17 -1.61
CA VAL A 147 -9.88 -20.31 -1.48
C VAL A 147 -9.49 -20.39 -0.01
N PRO A 148 -9.73 -21.51 0.70
CA PRO A 148 -9.25 -21.66 2.06
C PRO A 148 -7.73 -21.51 2.08
N LEU A 149 -7.21 -20.83 3.10
CA LEU A 149 -5.76 -20.71 3.28
C LEU A 149 -5.15 -22.10 3.34
N GLN A 150 -4.14 -22.34 2.50
CA GLN A 150 -3.34 -23.57 2.61
C GLN A 150 -2.49 -23.44 3.87
N ASN A 151 -2.75 -24.29 4.85
CA ASN A 151 -2.10 -24.20 6.16
C ASN A 151 -1.70 -25.60 6.63
N TYR A 152 -0.91 -25.64 7.71
CA TYR A 152 -0.66 -26.87 8.47
C TYR A 152 -1.98 -27.46 8.99
N ALA A 153 -1.93 -28.72 9.44
CA ALA A 153 -3.06 -29.29 10.17
C ALA A 153 -3.38 -28.45 11.42
N ASP A 154 -4.66 -28.25 11.68
CA ASP A 154 -5.19 -27.49 12.82
C ASP A 154 -5.37 -28.34 14.09
N GLU A 155 -5.22 -29.65 13.96
CA GLU A 155 -5.26 -30.64 15.03
C GLU A 155 -3.98 -31.48 15.05
N THR A 156 -3.59 -31.94 16.24
CA THR A 156 -2.52 -32.93 16.41
C THR A 156 -2.69 -33.71 17.70
N ASN A 157 -2.24 -34.96 17.69
CA ASN A 157 -2.09 -35.78 18.91
C ASN A 157 -0.64 -35.79 19.43
N SER A 158 0.28 -35.12 18.73
CA SER A 158 1.66 -34.97 19.16
C SER A 158 1.77 -33.89 20.25
N PRO A 159 2.83 -33.93 21.08
CA PRO A 159 3.21 -32.80 21.89
C PRO A 159 3.37 -31.53 21.05
N VAL A 160 3.07 -30.39 21.65
CA VAL A 160 3.12 -29.08 20.97
C VAL A 160 4.05 -28.13 21.70
N ARG A 161 4.68 -27.25 20.95
CA ARG A 161 5.36 -26.05 21.45
C ARG A 161 4.48 -24.85 21.22
N TYR A 162 4.50 -23.90 22.14
CA TYR A 162 3.68 -22.70 22.04
C TYR A 162 4.39 -21.46 22.58
N LEU A 163 4.00 -20.31 22.05
CA LEU A 163 4.47 -18.99 22.43
C LEU A 163 3.28 -18.07 22.71
N PRO A 164 3.31 -17.27 23.79
CA PRO A 164 2.26 -16.30 24.09
C PRO A 164 2.31 -15.13 23.10
N VAL A 165 1.15 -14.79 22.56
CA VAL A 165 0.92 -13.56 21.80
C VAL A 165 0.38 -12.51 22.77
N ARG A 166 1.02 -11.35 22.79
CA ARG A 166 0.67 -10.24 23.67
C ARG A 166 0.20 -9.02 22.89
N MET A 167 -0.74 -8.29 23.46
CA MET A 167 -1.07 -6.93 23.07
C MET A 167 -0.97 -6.09 24.34
N GLU A 168 -0.11 -5.08 24.30
CA GLU A 168 0.33 -4.36 25.52
C GLU A 168 0.89 -5.35 26.56
N SER A 169 0.39 -5.36 27.79
CA SER A 169 0.79 -6.30 28.85
C SER A 169 -0.03 -7.61 28.85
N ALA A 170 -1.13 -7.70 28.10
CA ALA A 170 -2.06 -8.82 28.16
C ALA A 170 -1.73 -9.91 27.14
N VAL A 171 -1.83 -11.18 27.55
CA VAL A 171 -1.78 -12.32 26.63
C VAL A 171 -3.15 -12.46 25.95
N ILE A 172 -3.17 -12.30 24.64
CA ILE A 172 -4.39 -12.35 23.81
C ILE A 172 -4.61 -13.71 23.13
N GLY A 173 -3.59 -14.56 23.12
CA GLY A 173 -3.64 -15.91 22.56
C GLY A 173 -2.29 -16.61 22.55
N TYR A 174 -2.22 -17.76 21.91
CA TYR A 174 -1.02 -18.57 21.77
C TYR A 174 -0.84 -19.01 20.33
N VAL A 175 0.36 -18.81 19.76
CA VAL A 175 0.76 -19.53 18.56
C VAL A 175 1.40 -20.85 18.98
N TRP A 176 1.11 -21.93 18.25
CA TRP A 176 1.59 -23.27 18.60
C TRP A 176 1.98 -24.06 17.36
N ALA A 177 2.84 -25.05 17.54
CA ALA A 177 3.19 -26.05 16.52
C ALA A 177 3.44 -27.41 17.15
N ALA A 178 3.00 -28.49 16.48
CA ALA A 178 3.39 -29.85 16.81
C ALA A 178 4.91 -29.98 16.77
N VAL A 179 5.47 -30.71 17.73
CA VAL A 179 6.93 -31.00 17.77
C VAL A 179 7.37 -31.76 16.52
N THR A 180 6.47 -32.55 15.92
CA THR A 180 6.66 -33.28 14.66
C THR A 180 6.63 -32.39 13.41
N GLY A 181 6.17 -31.14 13.52
CA GLY A 181 6.26 -30.11 12.47
C GLY A 181 5.14 -30.12 11.40
N GLU A 182 4.12 -30.93 11.57
CA GLU A 182 2.99 -31.15 10.64
C GLU A 182 1.76 -30.27 10.92
N ALA A 183 1.60 -29.83 12.17
CA ALA A 183 0.44 -29.08 12.63
C ALA A 183 0.86 -27.79 13.33
N ALA A 184 0.07 -26.73 13.16
CA ALA A 184 0.27 -25.46 13.85
C ALA A 184 -0.97 -24.59 13.74
N GLY A 185 -1.05 -23.61 14.63
CA GLY A 185 -2.09 -22.61 14.54
C GLY A 185 -1.96 -21.53 15.58
N TYR A 186 -3.05 -20.82 15.72
CA TYR A 186 -3.25 -19.80 16.74
C TYR A 186 -4.50 -20.14 17.54
N LEU A 187 -4.39 -20.07 18.87
CA LEU A 187 -5.49 -20.24 19.80
C LEU A 187 -5.78 -18.90 20.47
N PRO A 188 -6.95 -18.27 20.23
CA PRO A 188 -7.34 -17.07 20.94
C PRO A 188 -7.57 -17.37 22.41
N ARG A 189 -7.18 -16.45 23.29
CA ARG A 189 -7.48 -16.54 24.71
C ARG A 189 -8.91 -16.06 24.96
N ALA A 190 -9.73 -16.83 25.68
CA ALA A 190 -11.14 -16.50 25.92
C ALA A 190 -11.33 -15.13 26.60
N GLN A 191 -10.45 -14.79 27.54
CA GLN A 191 -10.48 -13.49 28.24
C GLN A 191 -10.17 -12.29 27.33
N ALA A 192 -9.51 -12.50 26.19
CA ALA A 192 -9.22 -11.43 25.24
C ALA A 192 -10.42 -11.13 24.33
N GLY A 193 -11.47 -11.95 24.36
CA GLY A 193 -12.68 -11.78 23.57
C GLY A 193 -12.37 -11.55 22.09
N SER A 194 -13.07 -10.57 21.49
CA SER A 194 -12.89 -10.23 20.07
C SER A 194 -11.48 -9.78 19.71
N VAL A 195 -10.67 -9.27 20.66
CA VAL A 195 -9.27 -8.90 20.37
C VAL A 195 -8.46 -10.16 20.05
N GLY A 196 -8.65 -11.24 20.83
CA GLY A 196 -8.01 -12.53 20.58
C GLY A 196 -8.44 -13.12 19.24
N GLU A 197 -9.73 -13.04 18.90
CA GLU A 197 -10.28 -13.52 17.64
C GLU A 197 -9.76 -12.74 16.42
N ILE A 198 -9.75 -11.41 16.49
CA ILE A 198 -9.25 -10.53 15.42
C ILE A 198 -7.78 -10.82 15.12
N ALA A 199 -6.98 -11.10 16.16
CA ALA A 199 -5.57 -11.40 16.00
C ALA A 199 -5.30 -12.68 15.19
N ALA A 200 -6.24 -13.63 15.16
CA ALA A 200 -6.05 -14.94 14.52
C ALA A 200 -5.70 -14.83 13.04
N GLY A 201 -6.33 -13.91 12.31
CA GLY A 201 -6.18 -13.81 10.86
C GLY A 201 -4.74 -13.61 10.39
N LEU A 202 -4.01 -12.68 11.02
CA LEU A 202 -2.62 -12.39 10.60
C LEU A 202 -1.65 -13.50 11.02
N TRP A 203 -1.89 -14.17 12.15
CA TRP A 203 -1.09 -15.34 12.55
C TRP A 203 -1.34 -16.53 11.62
N GLN A 204 -2.58 -16.78 11.23
CA GLN A 204 -2.92 -17.81 10.24
C GLN A 204 -2.29 -17.52 8.87
N LEU A 205 -2.24 -16.27 8.43
CA LEU A 205 -1.55 -15.87 7.20
C LEU A 205 -0.04 -16.16 7.28
N ARG A 206 0.62 -15.83 8.39
CA ARG A 206 2.06 -16.11 8.60
C ARG A 206 2.36 -17.62 8.57
N PHE A 207 1.51 -18.45 9.17
CA PHE A 207 1.64 -19.91 9.08
C PHE A 207 1.35 -20.42 7.66
N SER A 208 0.36 -19.85 6.96
CA SER A 208 0.06 -20.19 5.56
C SER A 208 1.25 -19.90 4.63
N ASP A 209 1.92 -18.76 4.80
CA ASP A 209 3.11 -18.41 4.02
C ASP A 209 4.25 -19.41 4.26
N ALA A 210 4.50 -19.80 5.52
CA ALA A 210 5.52 -20.79 5.86
C ALA A 210 5.18 -22.17 5.29
N HIS A 211 3.91 -22.58 5.38
CA HIS A 211 3.43 -23.84 4.83
C HIS A 211 3.58 -23.87 3.29
N ARG A 212 3.22 -22.79 2.59
CA ARG A 212 3.40 -22.67 1.14
C ARG A 212 4.87 -22.67 0.72
N ALA A 213 5.77 -22.21 1.59
CA ALA A 213 7.22 -22.30 1.40
C ALA A 213 7.79 -23.70 1.72
N GLY A 214 6.94 -24.67 2.10
CA GLY A 214 7.36 -26.04 2.45
C GLY A 214 8.12 -26.13 3.77
N GLN A 215 8.01 -25.13 4.64
CA GLN A 215 8.72 -25.11 5.92
C GLN A 215 7.99 -25.97 6.95
N PRO A 216 8.68 -26.65 7.88
CA PRO A 216 8.05 -27.30 9.02
C PRO A 216 7.39 -26.29 9.96
N ALA A 217 6.29 -26.68 10.60
CA ALA A 217 5.52 -25.83 11.51
C ALA A 217 6.35 -25.28 12.69
N THR A 218 7.33 -26.04 13.17
CA THR A 218 8.27 -25.63 14.23
C THR A 218 9.19 -24.48 13.80
N THR A 219 9.57 -24.45 12.52
CA THR A 219 10.34 -23.33 11.93
C THR A 219 9.46 -22.07 11.85
N ALA A 220 8.20 -22.24 11.43
CA ALA A 220 7.23 -21.16 11.40
C ALA A 220 6.98 -20.57 12.81
N LEU A 221 6.81 -21.42 13.82
CA LEU A 221 6.63 -21.01 15.22
C LEU A 221 7.83 -20.22 15.74
N THR A 222 9.06 -20.66 15.44
CA THR A 222 10.28 -19.94 15.86
C THR A 222 10.32 -18.53 15.26
N ARG A 223 9.99 -18.43 13.97
CA ARG A 223 9.94 -17.15 13.23
C ARG A 223 8.87 -16.20 13.76
N CYS A 224 7.85 -16.69 14.47
CA CYS A 224 6.81 -15.82 15.06
C CYS A 224 7.39 -14.73 15.98
N ARG A 225 8.57 -14.95 16.59
CA ARG A 225 9.25 -13.99 17.46
C ARG A 225 9.82 -12.77 16.73
N ASP A 226 10.08 -12.92 15.44
CA ASP A 226 10.74 -11.90 14.61
C ASP A 226 9.76 -10.90 14.01
N PHE A 227 8.45 -11.19 14.03
CA PHE A 227 7.45 -10.27 13.51
C PHE A 227 7.28 -9.07 14.46
N PRO A 228 7.23 -7.84 13.91
CA PRO A 228 7.03 -6.65 14.71
C PRO A 228 5.64 -6.66 15.36
N ALA A 229 5.49 -5.84 16.41
CA ALA A 229 4.19 -5.62 17.01
C ALA A 229 3.22 -5.02 16.00
N ASP A 230 2.01 -5.57 15.98
CA ASP A 230 0.91 -5.10 15.13
C ASP A 230 -0.34 -4.83 15.97
N ARG A 231 -1.07 -3.77 15.61
CA ARG A 231 -2.24 -3.30 16.37
C ARG A 231 -3.41 -4.27 16.34
N LEU A 232 -3.46 -5.20 15.38
CA LEU A 232 -4.51 -6.21 15.26
C LEU A 232 -4.04 -7.57 15.75
N SER A 233 -2.80 -7.97 15.45
CA SER A 233 -2.29 -9.30 15.79
C SER A 233 -1.53 -9.39 17.11
N GLY A 234 -1.17 -8.27 17.72
CA GLY A 234 -0.23 -8.24 18.84
C GLY A 234 1.18 -8.66 18.41
N VAL A 235 1.96 -9.18 19.36
CA VAL A 235 3.37 -9.55 19.19
C VAL A 235 3.71 -10.78 20.03
N VAL A 236 4.59 -11.65 19.54
CA VAL A 236 5.21 -12.68 20.40
C VAL A 236 6.42 -12.07 21.11
N GLY A 237 7.32 -11.46 20.35
CA GLY A 237 8.50 -10.75 20.83
C GLY A 237 9.73 -11.64 20.95
N PRO A 238 10.95 -11.09 20.79
CA PRO A 238 12.19 -11.86 20.74
C PRO A 238 12.51 -12.58 22.05
N ALA A 239 12.09 -12.02 23.19
CA ALA A 239 12.32 -12.58 24.51
C ALA A 239 11.25 -13.59 24.96
N ALA A 240 10.25 -13.90 24.10
CA ALA A 240 9.23 -14.87 24.46
C ALA A 240 9.84 -16.26 24.67
N VAL A 241 9.53 -16.84 25.82
CA VAL A 241 9.95 -18.20 26.16
C VAL A 241 8.98 -19.18 25.52
N GLU A 242 9.51 -20.03 24.63
CA GLU A 242 8.78 -21.17 24.09
C GLU A 242 8.58 -22.20 25.18
N ARG A 243 7.34 -22.65 25.29
CA ARG A 243 6.91 -23.66 26.24
C ARG A 243 6.47 -24.90 25.49
N GLU A 244 6.56 -26.04 26.13
CA GLU A 244 6.09 -27.32 25.60
C GLU A 244 4.88 -27.78 26.41
N ALA A 245 3.91 -28.39 25.72
CA ALA A 245 2.73 -29.02 26.29
C ALA A 245 2.62 -30.43 25.72
N HIS A 246 2.06 -31.36 26.50
CA HIS A 246 1.97 -32.76 26.10
C HIS A 246 0.91 -33.00 25.02
N SER A 247 -0.04 -32.09 24.87
CA SER A 247 -1.05 -32.10 23.81
C SER A 247 -1.57 -30.70 23.50
N LEU A 248 -2.24 -30.57 22.35
CA LEU A 248 -2.92 -29.33 21.97
C LEU A 248 -4.03 -28.95 22.96
N ASP A 249 -4.72 -29.94 23.55
CA ASP A 249 -5.79 -29.72 24.52
C ASP A 249 -5.31 -29.08 25.82
N GLU A 250 -4.04 -29.25 26.19
CA GLU A 250 -3.45 -28.53 27.31
C GLU A 250 -3.33 -27.03 27.03
N VAL A 251 -2.93 -26.65 25.80
CA VAL A 251 -2.87 -25.24 25.40
C VAL A 251 -4.28 -24.64 25.25
N ARG A 252 -5.27 -25.42 24.79
CA ARG A 252 -6.67 -25.00 24.75
C ARG A 252 -7.20 -24.67 26.13
N ARG A 253 -6.98 -25.56 27.12
CA ARG A 253 -7.34 -25.30 28.52
C ARG A 253 -6.68 -24.03 29.05
N LEU A 254 -5.38 -23.83 28.79
CA LEU A 254 -4.68 -22.60 29.15
C LEU A 254 -5.27 -21.34 28.49
N ALA A 255 -5.79 -21.46 27.27
CA ALA A 255 -6.45 -20.36 26.55
C ALA A 255 -7.84 -20.05 27.13
N GLU A 256 -8.52 -21.04 27.71
CA GLU A 256 -9.82 -20.91 28.36
C GLU A 256 -9.72 -20.46 29.83
N GLU A 257 -8.60 -20.76 30.49
CA GLU A 257 -8.36 -20.45 31.90
C GLU A 257 -8.47 -18.94 32.19
N ARG A 258 -9.29 -18.64 33.21
CA ARG A 258 -9.34 -17.31 33.84
C ARG A 258 -8.13 -17.20 34.76
N SER A 259 -7.29 -16.19 34.58
CA SER A 259 -6.22 -15.95 35.55
C SER A 259 -6.87 -15.51 36.85
N GLU A 260 -6.78 -16.33 37.89
CA GLU A 260 -6.95 -15.86 39.26
C GLU A 260 -5.71 -15.03 39.61
N GLU A 261 -5.80 -13.71 39.47
CA GLU A 261 -4.83 -12.82 40.09
C GLU A 261 -5.08 -12.87 41.61
N HIS A 262 -4.17 -13.56 42.31
CA HIS A 262 -3.92 -13.34 43.73
C HIS A 262 -3.44 -11.89 43.90
N ASP A 263 -4.31 -11.04 44.44
CA ASP A 263 -3.88 -9.86 45.18
C ASP A 263 -3.41 -10.32 46.58
N GLU A 264 -2.10 -10.28 46.81
CA GLU A 264 -1.52 -10.20 48.17
C GLU A 264 -0.37 -9.19 48.19
#